data_AF-A0A2D8B900-F1
#
_entry.id   AF-A0A2D8B900-F1
#
_cell.length_a   1.000
_cell.length_b   1.000
_cell.length_c   1.000
_cell.angle_alpha   90.00
_cell.angle_beta   90.00
_cell.angle_gamma   90.00
#
_symmetry.space_group_name_H-M   'P 1'
#
loop_
_entity.id
_entity.type
_entity.pdbx_description
1 polymer ?
#
loop_
_entity_poly.entity_id
_entity_poly.type
_entity_poly.pdbx_seq_one_letter_code
_entity_poly.pdbx_strand_id
1 'polypeptide(L)' 'MNLLIVTACPNGMVTSVLTSRLLEAAAHRLGWSTAVEVHDPKAIGSPLTPAQIANADLV' A
#
# COMPACT_ATOMS: atom_id res chain seq x y z
N MET A 1 7.03 -2.59 -13.15
CA MET A 1 5.84 -3.21 -12.56
C MET A 1 5.25 -2.25 -11.56
N ASN A 2 3.98 -1.90 -11.69
CA ASN A 2 3.23 -1.01 -10.80
C ASN A 2 2.46 -1.88 -9.79
N LEU A 3 2.88 -1.86 -8.54
CA LEU A 3 2.28 -2.60 -7.44
C LEU A 3 1.46 -1.65 -6.56
N LEU A 4 0.20 -1.98 -6.32
CA LEU A 4 -0.57 -1.37 -5.25
C LEU A 4 -0.43 -2.20 -3.99
N ILE A 5 -0.41 -1.54 -2.83
CA ILE A 5 -0.33 -2.20 -1.52
C ILE A 5 -1.43 -1.61 -0.65
N VAL A 6 -2.43 -2.43 -0.33
CA VAL A 6 -3.51 -2.05 0.61
C VAL A 6 -3.32 -2.83 1.90
N THR A 7 -3.27 -2.11 3.02
CA THR A 7 -3.14 -2.74 4.34
C THR A 7 -4.25 -2.27 5.27
N ALA A 8 -4.84 -3.18 6.03
CA ALA A 8 -5.87 -2.88 7.01
C ALA A 8 -5.63 -3.71 8.27
N CYS A 9 -5.70 -3.08 9.45
CA CYS A 9 -5.58 -3.77 10.73
C CYS A 9 -6.66 -3.21 11.66
N PRO A 10 -7.67 -4.02 12.04
CA PRO A 10 -8.81 -3.55 12.79
C PRO A 10 -8.44 -3.08 14.21
N ASN A 11 -7.32 -3.57 14.75
CA ASN A 11 -6.92 -3.35 16.15
C ASN A 11 -5.69 -2.45 16.30
N GLY A 12 -5.18 -1.81 15.23
CA GLY A 12 -4.12 -0.83 15.39
C GLY A 12 -3.33 -0.50 14.13
N MET A 13 -2.93 0.76 14.03
CA MET A 13 -2.23 1.37 12.91
C MET A 13 -0.80 0.81 12.68
N VAL A 14 -0.14 0.36 13.75
CA VAL A 14 1.29 -0.02 13.71
C VAL A 14 1.55 -1.18 12.75
N THR A 15 0.75 -2.25 12.80
CA THR A 15 0.97 -3.42 11.94
C THR A 15 0.72 -3.09 10.47
N SER A 16 -0.36 -2.37 10.13
CA SER A 16 -0.63 -2.00 8.73
C SER A 16 0.48 -1.14 8.14
N VAL A 17 0.93 -0.12 8.89
CA VAL A 17 2.00 0.77 8.44
C VAL A 17 3.35 0.03 8.34
N LEU A 18 3.68 -0.84 9.29
CA LEU A 18 4.91 -1.62 9.22
C LEU A 18 4.89 -2.60 8.04
N THR A 19 3.78 -3.32 7.86
CA THR A 19 3.62 -4.25 6.73
C THR A 19 3.71 -3.51 5.40
N SER A 20 3.06 -2.35 5.26
CA SER A 20 3.10 -1.59 4.01
C SER A 20 4.51 -1.12 3.66
N ARG A 21 5.28 -0.62 4.64
CA ARG A 21 6.68 -0.22 4.44
C ARG A 21 7.61 -1.39 4.12
N LEU A 22 7.38 -2.55 4.72
CA LEU A 22 8.16 -3.75 4.43
C LEU A 22 7.90 -4.28 3.02
N LEU A 23 6.63 -4.30 2.58
CA LEU A 23 6.26 -4.68 1.22
C LEU A 23 6.78 -3.68 0.18
N GLU A 24 6.67 -2.38 0.48
CA GLU A 24 7.23 -1.33 -0.36
C GLU A 24 8.75 -1.49 -0.54
N ALA A 25 9.49 -1.67 0.56
CA ALA A 25 10.93 -1.91 0.51
C ALA A 25 11.29 -3.18 -0.29
N ALA A 26 10.49 -4.25 -0.19
CA ALA A 26 10.69 -5.46 -0.97
C ALA A 26 10.44 -5.23 -2.48
N ALA A 27 9.36 -4.54 -2.83
CA ALA A 27 9.04 -4.20 -4.22
C ALA A 27 10.10 -3.29 -4.85
N HIS A 28 10.62 -2.31 -4.10
CA HIS A 28 11.70 -1.43 -4.56
C HIS A 28 12.99 -2.21 -4.85
N ARG A 29 13.32 -3.22 -4.03
CA ARG A 29 14.46 -4.13 -4.29
C ARG A 29 14.31 -4.93 -5.58
N LEU A 30 13.08 -5.18 -6.03
CA LEU A 30 12.77 -5.83 -7.30
C LEU A 30 12.66 -4.84 -8.46
N GLY A 31 12.89 -3.54 -8.22
CA GLY A 31 12.77 -2.48 -9.24
C GLY A 31 11.32 -2.14 -9.62
N TRP A 32 10.37 -2.41 -8.73
CA TRP A 32 8.95 -2.14 -8.95
C TRP A 32 8.56 -0.77 -8.39
N SER A 33 7.57 -0.14 -9.02
CA SER A 33 6.95 1.10 -8.53
C SER A 33 5.78 0.75 -7.64
N THR A 34 5.62 1.46 -6.52
CA THR A 34 4.58 1.17 -5.52
C THR A 34 3.66 2.36 -5.29
N ALA A 35 2.38 2.08 -4.99
CA ALA A 35 1.49 3.03 -4.34
C ALA A 35 0.77 2.33 -3.18
N VAL A 36 0.73 3.01 -2.02
CA VAL A 36 0.34 2.40 -0.75
C VAL A 36 -0.90 3.09 -0.20
N GLU A 37 -1.91 2.29 0.18
CA GLU A 37 -3.08 2.72 0.93
C GLU A 37 -3.11 2.02 2.29
N VAL A 38 -3.34 2.79 3.36
CA VAL A 38 -3.44 2.24 4.71
C VAL A 38 -4.82 2.54 5.27
N HIS A 39 -5.58 1.49 5.58
CA HIS A 39 -6.91 1.57 6.17
C HIS A 39 -6.81 1.41 7.69
N ASP A 40 -7.26 2.44 8.39
CA ASP A 40 -7.47 2.45 9.84
C ASP A 40 -8.98 2.60 10.14
N PRO A 41 -9.47 2.05 11.26
CA PRO A 41 -10.84 2.30 11.72
C PRO A 41 -11.25 3.77 11.78
N LYS A 42 -10.29 4.70 11.93
CA LYS A 42 -10.52 6.14 12.04
C LYS A 42 -10.30 6.91 10.73
N ALA A 43 -9.48 6.40 9.81
CA ALA A 43 -9.13 7.13 8.59
C ALA A 43 -8.45 6.23 7.53
N ILE A 44 -8.48 6.69 6.28
CA ILE A 44 -7.68 6.12 5.18
C ILE A 44 -6.46 7.02 4.98
N GLY A 45 -5.27 6.46 5.17
CA GLY A 45 -4.00 7.11 4.87
C GLY A 45 -3.64 6.96 3.39
N SER A 46 -3.36 8.09 2.74
CA SER A 46 -2.91 8.17 1.34
C SER A 46 -3.78 7.36 0.37
N PRO A 47 -5.04 7.77 0.13
CA PRO A 47 -5.93 7.07 -0.77
C PRO A 47 -5.39 6.99 -2.20
N LEU A 48 -5.57 5.83 -2.83
CA LEU A 48 -5.17 5.56 -4.20
C LEU A 48 -6.08 6.29 -5.17
N THR A 49 -5.44 6.89 -6.18
CA THR A 49 -6.15 7.55 -7.26
C THR A 49 -6.67 6.52 -8.27
N PRO A 50 -7.77 6.83 -8.99
CA PRO A 50 -8.26 5.97 -10.07
C PRO A 50 -7.19 5.68 -11.14
N ALA A 51 -6.30 6.63 -11.39
CA ALA A 51 -5.19 6.46 -12.32
C ALA A 51 -4.17 5.40 -11.82
N GLN A 52 -3.87 5.37 -10.52
CA GLN A 52 -2.99 4.35 -9.95
C GLN A 52 -3.61 2.95 -10.03
N ILE A 53 -4.93 2.84 -9.80
CA ILE A 53 -5.69 1.59 -9.93
C ILE A 53 -5.71 1.11 -11.39
N ALA A 54 -5.96 2.01 -12.34
CA ALA A 54 -6.02 1.65 -13.76
C ALA A 54 -4.68 1.20 -14.35
N ASN A 55 -3.56 1.70 -13.81
CA ASN A 55 -2.21 1.38 -14.28
C ASN A 55 -1.52 0.29 -13.44
N ALA A 56 -2.21 -0.32 -12.49
CA ALA A 56 -1.65 -1.34 -11.61
C ALA A 56 -1.46 -2.66 -12.36
N ASP A 57 -0.27 -3.25 -12.24
CA ASP A 57 0.01 -4.61 -12.72
C ASP A 57 -0.39 -5.65 -11.65
N LEU A 58 -0.35 -5.27 -10.37
CA LEU A 58 -0.67 -6.11 -9.22
C LEU A 58 -1.20 -5.27 -8.06
N VAL A 59 -2.06 -5.87 -7.22
CA VAL A 59 -2.62 -5.31 -5.98
C VAL A 59 -2.47 -6.31 -4.84
#